data_AF-R7H955-F1
#
_entry.id   AF-R7H955-F1
#
_cell.length_a   1.000
_cell.length_b   1.000
_cell.length_c   1.000
_cell.angle_alpha   90.00
_cell.angle_beta   90.00
_cell.angle_gamma   90.00
#
_symmetry.space_group_name_H-M   'P 1'
#
loop_
_entity.id
_entity.type
_entity.pdbx_description
1 polymer ?
#
loop_
_entity_poly.entity_id
_entity_poly.type
_entity_poly.pdbx_seq_one_letter_code
_entity_poly.pdbx_strand_id
1 'polypeptide(L)'
;MNSHNINAAWLEELTADINMEQTLQNFSTQIDSMLTNVASVLSSTVKGLITASFAFIIAVYISLDGKRVGRHATKLITAYLKPSWAEWILHVCRTFRRIFGNFLTGQCTETVILGFLMCITFSIFKLPYGSLVGLLTAVCAIIPYVGAFISSAVSIFLTLLVTPSLVIRCLIVYSMTQFVENQFIYPRVVGSSVGLPPLYTLIAAMIGGKLFGIIGIIFFIPLAAVAVELVKEDAAKRLHYNKKHIA
;
A
#
# COMPACT_ATOMS: atom_id res chain seq x y z
N MET A 1 53.78 21.31 -54.87
CA MET A 1 52.95 22.20 -54.02
C MET A 1 51.67 21.45 -53.71
N ASN A 2 51.65 20.79 -52.55
CA ASN A 2 50.49 20.13 -51.97
C ASN A 2 49.75 21.15 -51.09
N SER A 3 48.44 21.27 -51.26
CA SER A 3 47.57 21.84 -50.21
C SER A 3 46.15 21.30 -50.35
N HIS A 4 45.86 20.33 -49.49
CA HIS A 4 44.62 20.20 -48.71
C HIS A 4 43.32 19.79 -49.42
N ASN A 5 43.24 18.51 -49.74
CA ASN A 5 41.98 17.77 -49.98
C ASN A 5 41.54 17.02 -48.70
N ILE A 6 41.56 17.67 -47.53
CA ILE A 6 41.42 17.03 -46.20
C ILE A 6 40.00 17.15 -45.62
N ASN A 7 39.09 17.91 -46.24
CA ASN A 7 37.87 18.34 -45.55
C ASN A 7 36.58 17.53 -45.83
N ALA A 8 36.62 16.42 -46.56
CA ALA A 8 35.41 15.63 -46.83
C ALA A 8 35.45 14.18 -46.32
N ALA A 9 36.64 13.55 -46.20
CA ALA A 9 36.75 12.15 -45.77
C ALA A 9 36.37 11.95 -44.28
N TRP A 10 36.73 12.90 -43.41
CA TRP A 10 36.40 12.83 -41.99
C TRP A 10 34.91 13.04 -41.70
N LEU A 11 34.16 13.69 -42.60
CA LEU A 11 32.71 13.90 -42.49
C LEU A 11 31.95 12.64 -42.91
N GLU A 12 32.45 11.90 -43.91
CA GLU A 12 31.87 10.61 -44.30
C GLU A 12 32.11 9.53 -43.23
N GLU A 13 33.27 9.55 -42.56
CA GLU A 13 33.58 8.63 -41.45
C GLU A 13 32.78 8.95 -40.17
N LEU A 14 32.49 10.23 -39.89
CA LEU A 14 31.64 10.65 -38.77
C LEU A 14 30.14 10.43 -39.01
N THR A 15 29.70 10.40 -40.28
CA THR A 15 28.29 10.19 -40.66
C THR A 15 27.94 8.72 -40.90
N ALA A 16 28.93 7.87 -41.18
CA ALA A 16 28.76 6.42 -41.25
C ALA A 16 28.52 5.75 -39.88
N ASP A 17 29.01 6.35 -38.78
CA ASP A 17 28.88 5.84 -37.42
C ASP A 17 27.54 6.24 -36.76
N ILE A 18 26.89 7.29 -37.26
CA ILE A 18 25.54 7.68 -36.87
C ILE A 18 24.58 7.08 -37.90
N ASN A 19 24.35 5.77 -37.80
CA ASN A 19 23.31 5.08 -38.56
C ASN A 19 21.95 5.69 -38.19
N MET A 20 21.56 6.75 -38.90
CA MET A 20 20.34 7.52 -38.65
C MET A 20 19.11 6.60 -38.71
N GLU A 21 19.17 5.53 -39.51
CA GLU A 21 18.15 4.48 -39.54
C GLU A 21 18.09 3.66 -38.24
N GLN A 22 19.23 3.29 -37.61
CA GLN A 22 19.22 2.63 -36.31
C GLN A 22 18.81 3.58 -35.18
N THR A 23 19.24 4.85 -35.22
CA THR A 23 18.79 5.84 -34.24
C THR A 23 17.29 6.09 -34.38
N LEU A 24 16.76 6.21 -35.60
CA LEU A 24 15.33 6.37 -35.86
C LEU A 24 14.53 5.11 -35.50
N GLN A 25 15.06 3.91 -35.73
CA GLN A 25 14.41 2.65 -35.31
C GLN A 25 14.45 2.46 -33.79
N ASN A 26 15.54 2.82 -33.12
CA ASN A 26 15.64 2.79 -31.66
C ASN A 26 14.72 3.85 -31.02
N PHE A 27 14.55 5.00 -31.68
CA PHE A 27 13.63 6.05 -31.23
C PHE A 27 12.17 5.70 -31.50
N SER A 28 11.85 5.10 -32.65
CA SER A 28 10.50 4.64 -32.97
C SER A 28 10.07 3.50 -32.05
N THR A 29 10.96 2.53 -31.77
CA THR A 29 10.68 1.45 -30.82
C THR A 29 10.57 1.94 -29.38
N GLN A 30 11.32 2.97 -28.98
CA GLN A 30 11.12 3.64 -27.68
C GLN A 30 9.79 4.40 -27.62
N ILE A 31 9.36 5.07 -28.70
CA ILE A 31 8.07 5.74 -28.76
C ILE A 31 6.92 4.74 -28.76
N ASP A 32 7.01 3.64 -29.51
CA ASP A 32 6.00 2.58 -29.55
C ASP A 32 5.88 1.86 -28.21
N SER A 33 7.01 1.60 -27.54
CA SER A 33 7.02 1.04 -26.20
C SER A 33 6.45 2.02 -25.16
N MET A 34 6.70 3.33 -25.29
CA MET A 34 6.05 4.34 -24.47
C MET A 34 4.54 4.44 -24.73
N LEU A 35 4.11 4.41 -25.99
CA LEU A 35 2.69 4.47 -26.39
C LEU A 35 1.92 3.24 -25.89
N THR A 36 2.50 2.05 -26.01
CA THR A 36 1.92 0.82 -25.47
C THR A 36 1.94 0.79 -23.94
N ASN A 37 2.97 1.32 -23.28
CA ASN A 37 2.99 1.49 -21.83
C ASN A 37 1.93 2.50 -21.35
N VAL A 38 1.75 3.63 -22.04
CA VAL A 38 0.72 4.62 -21.72
C VAL A 38 -0.68 4.04 -21.97
N ALA A 39 -0.90 3.36 -23.10
CA ALA A 39 -2.18 2.72 -23.41
C ALA A 39 -2.52 1.59 -22.42
N SER A 40 -1.52 0.80 -21.99
CA SER A 40 -1.71 -0.24 -20.98
C SER A 40 -1.98 0.33 -19.59
N VAL A 41 -1.33 1.43 -19.19
CA VAL A 41 -1.65 2.16 -17.96
C VAL A 41 -3.08 2.73 -18.03
N LEU A 42 -3.44 3.44 -19.10
CA LEU A 42 -4.77 4.01 -19.28
C LEU A 42 -5.88 2.94 -19.27
N SER A 43 -5.70 1.85 -19.99
CA SER A 43 -6.68 0.76 -20.02
C SER A 43 -6.79 0.05 -18.66
N SER A 44 -5.68 -0.07 -17.92
CA SER A 44 -5.67 -0.59 -16.54
C SER A 44 -6.37 0.35 -15.56
N THR A 45 -6.18 1.67 -15.70
CA THR A 45 -6.87 2.69 -14.90
C THR A 45 -8.38 2.67 -15.15
N VAL A 46 -8.82 2.58 -16.40
CA VAL A 46 -10.26 2.51 -16.73
C VAL A 46 -10.90 1.24 -16.17
N LYS A 47 -10.27 0.07 -16.36
CA LYS A 47 -10.74 -1.18 -15.76
C LYS A 47 -10.79 -1.09 -14.23
N GLY A 48 -9.74 -0.56 -13.62
CA GLY A 48 -9.66 -0.34 -12.17
C GLY A 48 -10.78 0.56 -11.67
N LEU A 49 -11.10 1.64 -12.40
CA LEU A 49 -12.18 2.56 -12.05
C LEU A 49 -13.55 1.88 -12.11
N ILE A 50 -13.85 1.13 -13.18
CA ILE A 50 -15.10 0.38 -13.32
C ILE A 50 -15.23 -0.65 -12.18
N THR A 51 -14.20 -1.45 -11.94
CA THR A 51 -14.21 -2.44 -10.84
C THR A 51 -14.38 -1.76 -9.49
N ALA A 52 -13.71 -0.63 -9.25
CA ALA A 52 -13.86 0.13 -8.01
C ALA A 52 -15.28 0.68 -7.84
N SER A 53 -15.92 1.18 -8.91
CA SER A 53 -17.31 1.64 -8.88
C SER A 53 -18.28 0.51 -8.53
N PHE A 54 -18.16 -0.66 -9.17
CA PHE A 54 -18.99 -1.81 -8.82
C PHE A 54 -18.74 -2.29 -7.39
N ALA A 55 -17.46 -2.39 -6.97
CA ALA A 55 -17.11 -2.77 -5.62
C ALA A 55 -17.69 -1.78 -4.58
N PHE A 56 -17.67 -0.48 -4.89
CA PHE A 56 -18.25 0.56 -4.05
C PHE A 56 -19.77 0.42 -3.95
N ILE A 57 -20.47 0.22 -5.06
CA ILE A 57 -21.93 -0.03 -5.07
C ILE A 57 -22.25 -1.26 -4.22
N ILE A 58 -21.55 -2.38 -4.44
CA ILE A 58 -21.73 -3.61 -3.66
C ILE A 58 -21.46 -3.36 -2.17
N ALA A 59 -20.40 -2.64 -1.83
CA ALA A 59 -20.07 -2.30 -0.46
C ALA A 59 -21.18 -1.47 0.21
N VAL A 60 -21.76 -0.49 -0.50
CA VAL A 60 -22.91 0.30 -0.01
C VAL A 60 -24.12 -0.58 0.22
N TYR A 61 -24.48 -1.44 -0.73
CA TYR A 61 -25.62 -2.37 -0.57
C TYR A 61 -25.42 -3.34 0.60
N ILE A 62 -24.22 -3.91 0.75
CA ILE A 62 -23.88 -4.80 1.87
C ILE A 62 -23.88 -4.03 3.19
N SER A 63 -23.45 -2.77 3.21
CA SER A 63 -23.48 -1.95 4.42
C SER A 63 -24.91 -1.63 4.87
N LEU A 64 -25.78 -1.27 3.93
CA LEU A 64 -27.19 -0.99 4.18
C LEU A 64 -27.96 -2.24 4.64
N ASP A 65 -27.73 -3.39 3.99
CA ASP A 65 -28.49 -4.62 4.25
C ASP A 65 -27.71 -5.68 5.04
N GLY A 66 -26.60 -5.30 5.66
CA GLY A 66 -25.64 -6.23 6.29
C GLY A 66 -26.24 -7.09 7.40
N LYS A 67 -27.26 -6.59 8.09
CA LYS A 67 -28.01 -7.36 9.11
C LYS A 67 -28.95 -8.41 8.50
N ARG A 68 -29.42 -8.23 7.27
CA ARG A 68 -30.21 -9.25 6.54
C ARG A 68 -29.27 -10.30 5.95
N VAL A 69 -28.23 -9.87 5.24
CA VAL A 69 -27.23 -10.77 4.63
C VAL A 69 -26.57 -11.66 5.69
N GLY A 70 -26.19 -11.09 6.84
CA GLY A 70 -25.60 -11.85 7.95
C GLY A 70 -26.55 -12.91 8.53
N ARG A 71 -27.86 -12.63 8.61
CA ARG A 71 -28.87 -13.60 9.07
C ARG A 71 -29.11 -14.70 8.05
N HIS A 72 -29.15 -14.40 6.75
CA HIS A 72 -29.28 -15.40 5.69
C HIS A 72 -28.06 -16.33 5.65
N ALA A 73 -26.85 -15.77 5.74
CA ALA A 73 -25.62 -16.55 5.80
C ALA A 73 -25.58 -17.44 7.05
N THR A 74 -25.96 -16.91 8.22
CA THR A 74 -26.01 -17.71 9.46
C THR A 74 -27.04 -18.83 9.35
N LYS A 75 -28.24 -18.55 8.82
CA LYS A 75 -29.27 -19.58 8.59
C LYS A 75 -28.82 -20.67 7.64
N LEU A 76 -28.15 -20.32 6.54
CA LEU A 76 -27.62 -21.29 5.57
C LEU A 76 -26.54 -22.18 6.20
N ILE A 77 -25.62 -21.57 6.96
CA ILE A 77 -24.54 -22.30 7.64
C ILE A 77 -25.14 -23.27 8.66
N THR A 78 -26.07 -22.83 9.51
CA THR A 78 -26.69 -23.70 10.52
C THR A 78 -27.59 -24.77 9.91
N ALA A 79 -28.17 -24.54 8.72
CA ALA A 79 -29.04 -25.51 8.05
C ALA A 79 -28.28 -26.62 7.31
N TYR A 80 -27.13 -26.30 6.71
CA TYR A 80 -26.37 -27.26 5.89
C TYR A 80 -25.19 -27.92 6.60
N LEU A 81 -24.66 -27.33 7.68
CA LEU A 81 -23.50 -27.87 8.39
C LEU A 81 -23.88 -28.50 9.74
N LYS A 82 -23.11 -29.51 10.13
CA LYS A 82 -23.14 -30.08 11.48
C LYS A 82 -22.91 -28.98 12.52
N PRO A 83 -23.58 -29.03 13.69
CA PRO A 83 -23.58 -27.95 14.68
C PRO A 83 -22.17 -27.56 15.16
N SER A 84 -21.25 -28.53 15.28
CA SER A 84 -19.86 -28.27 15.67
C SER A 84 -19.07 -27.43 14.65
N TRP A 85 -19.25 -27.68 13.35
CA TRP A 85 -18.60 -26.92 12.28
C TRP A 85 -19.25 -25.56 12.07
N ALA A 86 -20.58 -25.49 12.20
CA ALA A 86 -21.32 -24.25 12.09
C ALA A 86 -20.89 -23.23 13.15
N GLU A 87 -20.75 -23.65 14.41
CA GLU A 87 -20.27 -22.77 15.49
C GLU A 87 -18.83 -22.28 15.25
N TRP A 88 -17.94 -23.16 14.79
CA TRP A 88 -16.55 -22.79 14.49
C TRP A 88 -16.46 -21.75 13.36
N ILE A 89 -17.19 -21.94 12.26
CA ILE A 89 -17.21 -20.96 11.15
C ILE A 89 -17.81 -19.63 11.62
N LEU A 90 -18.89 -19.66 12.40
CA LEU A 90 -19.50 -18.45 12.94
C LEU A 90 -18.57 -17.73 13.92
N HIS A 91 -17.73 -18.46 14.65
CA HIS A 91 -16.68 -17.89 15.50
C HIS A 91 -15.62 -17.18 14.65
N VAL A 92 -15.05 -17.87 13.66
CA VAL A 92 -14.05 -17.29 12.74
C VAL A 92 -14.59 -16.05 12.03
N CYS A 93 -15.82 -16.09 11.52
CA CYS A 93 -16.46 -14.93 10.88
C CYS A 93 -16.66 -13.75 11.85
N ARG A 94 -16.96 -14.00 13.13
CA ARG A 94 -17.08 -12.95 14.15
C ARG A 94 -15.71 -12.35 14.48
N THR A 95 -14.69 -13.18 14.65
CA THR A 95 -13.31 -12.75 14.89
C THR A 95 -12.78 -11.93 13.71
N PHE A 96 -12.97 -12.41 12.47
CA PHE A 96 -12.63 -11.68 11.26
C PHE A 96 -13.30 -10.30 11.21
N ARG A 97 -14.62 -10.23 11.42
CA ARG A 97 -15.35 -8.95 11.41
C ARG A 97 -14.83 -7.97 12.46
N ARG A 98 -14.52 -8.44 13.67
CA ARG A 98 -13.97 -7.62 14.75
C ARG A 98 -12.59 -7.06 14.39
N ILE A 99 -11.67 -7.94 14.00
CA ILE A 99 -10.29 -7.58 13.67
C ILE A 99 -10.25 -6.65 12.45
N PHE A 100 -11.03 -6.96 11.41
CA PHE A 100 -11.10 -6.15 10.21
C PHE A 100 -11.66 -4.74 10.49
N GLY A 101 -12.72 -4.64 11.30
CA GLY A 101 -13.30 -3.36 11.71
C GLY A 101 -12.33 -2.53 12.56
N ASN A 102 -11.63 -3.16 13.50
CA ASN A 102 -10.61 -2.51 14.32
C ASN A 102 -9.41 -2.04 13.47
N PHE A 103 -8.93 -2.87 12.54
CA PHE A 103 -7.85 -2.51 11.63
C PHE A 103 -8.20 -1.30 10.76
N LEU A 104 -9.37 -1.30 10.11
CA LEU A 104 -9.77 -0.17 9.26
C LEU A 104 -9.93 1.11 10.06
N THR A 105 -10.55 1.05 11.24
CA THR A 105 -10.72 2.22 12.10
C THR A 105 -9.38 2.74 12.62
N GLY A 106 -8.48 1.82 13.02
CA GLY A 106 -7.12 2.13 13.41
C GLY A 106 -6.33 2.78 12.26
N GLN A 107 -6.39 2.22 11.06
CA GLN A 107 -5.69 2.74 9.88
C GLN A 107 -6.20 4.14 9.51
N CYS A 108 -7.52 4.36 9.44
CA CYS A 108 -8.07 5.69 9.17
C CYS A 108 -7.66 6.73 10.21
N THR A 109 -7.56 6.32 11.48
CA THR A 109 -7.11 7.21 12.55
C THR A 109 -5.61 7.51 12.44
N GLU A 110 -4.82 6.48 12.16
CA GLU A 110 -3.37 6.58 11.99
C GLU A 110 -3.00 7.53 10.85
N THR A 111 -3.63 7.40 9.68
CA THR A 111 -3.30 8.26 8.53
C THR A 111 -3.60 9.73 8.76
N VAL A 112 -4.67 10.03 9.50
CA VAL A 112 -5.02 11.40 9.90
C VAL A 112 -3.97 11.96 10.87
N ILE A 113 -3.57 11.16 11.86
CA ILE A 113 -2.52 11.54 12.81
C ILE A 113 -1.20 11.79 12.08
N LEU A 114 -0.80 10.88 11.18
CA LEU A 114 0.44 10.98 10.42
C LEU A 114 0.43 12.19 9.48
N GLY A 115 -0.66 12.43 8.75
CA GLY A 115 -0.78 13.61 7.89
C GLY A 115 -0.69 14.93 8.66
N PHE A 116 -1.34 15.00 9.82
CA PHE A 116 -1.25 16.17 10.70
C PHE A 116 0.15 16.36 11.28
N LEU A 117 0.78 15.27 11.74
CA LEU A 117 2.14 15.28 12.24
C LEU A 117 3.13 15.74 11.16
N MET A 118 2.95 15.28 9.93
CA MET A 118 3.79 15.66 8.80
C MET A 118 3.62 17.14 8.46
N CYS A 119 2.38 17.65 8.47
CA CYS A 119 2.08 19.08 8.28
C CYS A 119 2.78 19.95 9.35
N ILE A 120 2.67 19.56 10.63
CA ILE A 120 3.34 20.25 11.74
C ILE A 120 4.85 20.21 11.57
N THR A 121 5.41 19.03 11.30
CA THR A 121 6.86 18.89 11.21
C THR A 121 7.42 19.71 10.04
N PHE A 122 6.78 19.67 8.87
CA PHE A 122 7.23 20.50 7.74
C PHE A 122 7.11 21.99 8.04
N SER A 123 6.06 22.42 8.75
CA SER A 123 5.88 23.81 9.16
C SER A 123 6.96 24.28 10.15
N ILE A 124 7.26 23.47 11.18
CA ILE A 124 8.29 23.78 12.19
C ILE A 124 9.68 23.90 11.55
N PHE A 125 10.03 22.99 10.63
CA PHE A 125 11.33 22.97 9.98
C PHE A 125 11.44 23.91 8.77
N LYS A 126 10.40 24.73 8.54
CA LYS A 126 10.30 25.71 7.44
C LYS A 126 10.55 25.08 6.07
N LEU A 127 9.98 23.89 5.85
CA LEU A 127 10.02 23.19 4.56
C LEU A 127 8.85 23.65 3.68
N PRO A 128 9.05 23.74 2.35
CA PRO A 128 7.98 24.11 1.43
C PRO A 128 6.87 23.05 1.44
N TYR A 129 5.64 23.48 1.14
CA TYR A 129 4.49 22.60 0.93
C TYR A 129 4.10 21.68 2.10
N GLY A 130 4.36 22.07 3.36
CA GLY A 130 4.05 21.22 4.51
C GLY A 130 2.60 20.74 4.59
N SER A 131 1.63 21.60 4.29
CA SER A 131 0.21 21.23 4.25
C SER A 131 -0.13 20.25 3.12
N LEU A 132 0.44 20.46 1.93
CA LEU A 132 0.23 19.59 0.78
C LEU A 132 0.86 18.21 1.00
N VAL A 133 2.08 18.17 1.54
CA VAL A 133 2.78 16.92 1.89
C VAL A 133 2.02 16.19 2.99
N GLY A 134 1.52 16.90 4.01
CA GLY A 134 0.71 16.30 5.06
C GLY A 134 -0.59 15.67 4.53
N LEU A 135 -1.33 16.40 3.68
CA LEU A 135 -2.54 15.87 3.04
C LEU A 135 -2.24 14.68 2.13
N LEU A 136 -1.20 14.79 1.29
CA LEU A 136 -0.77 13.70 0.42
C LEU A 136 -0.39 12.47 1.24
N THR A 137 0.35 12.65 2.34
CA THR A 137 0.74 11.56 3.24
C THR A 137 -0.51 10.92 3.85
N ALA A 138 -1.49 11.68 4.33
CA ALA A 138 -2.74 11.12 4.86
C ALA A 138 -3.50 10.27 3.83
N VAL A 139 -3.59 10.73 2.58
CA VAL A 139 -4.28 10.00 1.51
C VAL A 139 -3.50 8.75 1.10
N CYS A 140 -2.19 8.87 0.89
CA CYS A 140 -1.36 7.75 0.46
C CYS A 140 -1.21 6.69 1.56
N ALA A 141 -1.06 7.10 2.83
CA ALA A 141 -0.85 6.21 3.98
C ALA A 141 -2.04 5.30 4.31
N ILE A 142 -3.20 5.47 3.64
CA ILE A 142 -4.31 4.50 3.71
C ILE A 142 -3.81 3.09 3.36
N ILE A 143 -2.82 2.99 2.46
CA ILE A 143 -2.13 1.74 2.18
C ILE A 143 -0.88 1.68 3.08
N PRO A 144 -0.87 0.78 4.09
CA PRO A 144 0.24 0.67 5.02
C PRO A 144 1.57 0.48 4.30
N TYR A 145 2.62 1.13 4.81
CA TYR A 145 4.00 1.15 4.28
C TYR A 145 4.15 1.79 2.89
N VAL A 146 3.36 1.34 1.89
CA VAL A 146 3.43 1.84 0.51
C VAL A 146 3.11 3.33 0.44
N GLY A 147 2.11 3.77 1.20
CA GLY A 147 1.72 5.17 1.23
C GLY A 147 2.85 6.11 1.63
N ALA A 148 3.60 5.74 2.67
CA ALA A 148 4.74 6.49 3.16
C ALA A 148 5.87 6.61 2.13
N PHE A 149 6.12 5.56 1.33
CA PHE A 149 7.10 5.60 0.25
C PHE A 149 6.66 6.54 -0.88
N ILE A 150 5.40 6.46 -1.31
CA ILE A 150 4.86 7.31 -2.39
C ILE A 150 4.89 8.78 -1.95
N SER A 151 4.38 9.09 -0.76
CA SER A 151 4.35 10.48 -0.27
C SER A 151 5.76 11.03 -0.01
N SER A 152 6.72 10.18 0.40
CA SER A 152 8.13 10.59 0.54
C SER A 152 8.73 10.99 -0.79
N ALA A 153 8.57 10.15 -1.82
CA ALA A 153 9.10 10.42 -3.16
C ALA A 153 8.53 11.73 -3.74
N VAL A 154 7.22 11.93 -3.63
CA VAL A 154 6.57 13.16 -4.09
C VAL A 154 7.02 14.37 -3.27
N SER A 155 7.15 14.26 -1.95
CA SER A 155 7.62 15.34 -1.09
C SER A 155 9.04 15.80 -1.43
N ILE A 156 9.94 14.84 -1.65
CA ILE A 156 11.32 15.08 -2.07
C ILE A 156 11.33 15.77 -3.44
N PHE A 157 10.53 15.28 -4.39
CA PHE A 157 10.43 15.86 -5.72
C PHE A 157 9.91 17.31 -5.69
N LEU A 158 8.84 17.58 -4.93
CA LEU A 158 8.31 18.93 -4.76
C LEU A 158 9.33 19.88 -4.10
N THR A 159 10.06 19.39 -3.10
CA THR A 159 11.11 20.18 -2.44
C THR A 159 12.27 20.46 -3.40
N LEU A 160 12.67 19.48 -4.21
CA LEU A 160 13.74 19.63 -5.21
C LEU A 160 13.39 20.69 -6.26
N LEU A 161 12.14 20.76 -6.70
CA LEU A 161 11.70 21.75 -7.69
C LEU A 161 11.74 23.19 -7.16
N VAL A 162 11.43 23.41 -5.89
CA VAL A 162 11.34 24.76 -5.32
C VAL A 162 12.63 25.20 -4.65
N THR A 163 13.26 24.33 -3.87
CA THR A 163 14.49 24.68 -3.14
C THR A 163 15.38 23.44 -2.98
N PRO A 164 16.26 23.16 -3.97
CA PRO A 164 17.16 22.00 -3.95
C PRO A 164 18.02 21.91 -2.69
N SER A 165 18.42 23.05 -2.12
CA SER A 165 19.24 23.11 -0.89
C SER A 165 18.52 22.59 0.35
N LEU A 166 17.19 22.53 0.35
CA LEU A 166 16.38 22.02 1.45
C LEU A 166 16.06 20.52 1.32
N VAL A 167 16.43 19.87 0.22
CA VAL A 167 16.10 18.45 -0.03
C VAL A 167 16.69 17.52 1.03
N ILE A 168 17.96 17.73 1.40
CA ILE A 168 18.61 16.92 2.44
C ILE A 168 17.90 17.12 3.79
N ARG A 169 17.52 18.36 4.12
CA ARG A 169 16.75 18.67 5.33
C ARG A 169 15.38 17.99 5.28
N CYS A 170 14.69 18.06 4.15
CA CYS A 170 13.40 17.40 3.93
C CYS A 170 13.50 15.89 4.13
N LEU A 171 14.51 15.24 3.55
CA LEU A 171 14.75 13.81 3.71
C LEU A 171 14.94 13.45 5.18
N ILE A 172 15.82 14.16 5.89
CA ILE A 172 16.09 13.91 7.32
C ILE A 172 14.82 14.10 8.15
N VAL A 173 14.11 15.22 7.96
CA VAL A 173 12.88 15.53 8.71
C VAL A 173 11.82 14.47 8.44
N TYR A 174 11.58 14.11 7.17
CA TYR A 174 10.62 13.09 6.79
C TYR A 174 10.97 11.72 7.40
N SER A 175 12.24 11.31 7.32
CA SER A 175 12.72 10.06 7.91
C SER A 175 12.56 10.05 9.44
N MET A 176 12.81 11.17 10.12
CA MET A 176 12.61 11.28 11.57
C MET A 176 11.13 11.19 11.95
N THR A 177 10.25 11.88 11.23
CA THR A 177 8.80 11.78 11.45
C THR A 177 8.30 10.36 11.21
N GLN A 178 8.77 9.70 10.14
CA GLN A 178 8.45 8.30 9.85
C GLN A 178 8.98 7.35 10.93
N PHE A 179 10.16 7.60 11.47
CA PHE A 179 10.70 6.78 12.55
C PHE A 179 9.83 6.89 13.82
N VAL A 180 9.41 8.11 14.18
CA VAL A 180 8.50 8.34 15.31
C VAL A 180 7.16 7.65 15.09
N GLU A 181 6.62 7.74 13.87
CA GLU A 181 5.39 7.07 13.51
C GLU A 181 5.50 5.55 13.69
N ASN A 182 6.48 4.91 13.05
CA ASN A 182 6.64 3.46 13.06
C ASN A 182 6.89 2.90 14.48
N GLN A 183 7.60 3.64 15.33
CA GLN A 183 7.99 3.18 16.65
C GLN A 183 6.96 3.47 17.74
N PHE A 184 6.21 4.58 17.64
CA PHE A 184 5.31 5.04 18.70
C PHE A 184 3.85 5.08 18.29
N ILE A 185 3.54 5.54 17.08
CA ILE A 185 2.16 5.80 16.64
C ILE A 185 1.55 4.52 16.09
N TYR A 186 2.19 3.88 15.11
CA TYR A 186 1.71 2.66 14.48
C TYR A 186 1.35 1.57 15.51
N PRO A 187 2.21 1.22 16.48
CA PRO A 187 1.92 0.13 17.42
C PRO A 187 0.77 0.48 18.37
N ARG A 188 0.58 1.78 18.69
CA ARG A 188 -0.47 2.23 19.62
C ARG A 188 -1.82 2.39 18.95
N VAL A 189 -1.88 2.74 17.67
CA VAL A 189 -3.13 2.99 16.96
C VAL A 189 -3.58 1.75 16.17
N VAL A 190 -2.69 1.20 15.36
CA VAL A 190 -2.98 0.04 14.49
C VAL A 190 -2.60 -1.27 15.16
N GLY A 191 -1.41 -1.32 15.75
CA GLY A 191 -0.90 -2.52 16.43
C GLY A 191 -1.76 -2.96 17.62
N SER A 192 -2.29 -2.02 18.40
CA SER A 192 -3.22 -2.31 19.52
C SER A 192 -4.58 -2.80 19.03
N SER A 193 -5.04 -2.26 17.89
CA SER A 193 -6.33 -2.61 17.27
C SER A 193 -6.36 -4.03 16.72
N VAL A 194 -5.19 -4.52 16.28
CA VAL A 194 -5.05 -5.80 15.55
C VAL A 194 -4.22 -6.84 16.32
N GLY A 195 -3.45 -6.42 17.33
CA GLY A 195 -2.65 -7.31 18.18
C GLY A 195 -1.45 -7.96 17.47
N LEU A 196 -1.05 -7.43 16.31
CA LEU A 196 0.05 -7.96 15.50
C LEU A 196 1.32 -7.09 15.63
N PRO A 197 2.50 -7.72 15.77
CA PRO A 197 3.78 -7.02 15.62
C PRO A 197 3.97 -6.46 14.19
N PRO A 198 4.66 -5.32 14.01
CA PRO A 198 4.89 -4.69 12.71
C PRO A 198 5.54 -5.61 11.64
N LEU A 199 6.34 -6.58 12.07
CA LEU A 199 6.96 -7.55 11.16
C LEU A 199 5.90 -8.41 10.45
N TYR A 200 4.88 -8.87 11.17
CA TYR A 200 3.83 -9.70 10.58
C TYR A 200 2.95 -8.90 9.63
N THR A 201 2.69 -7.61 9.94
CA THR A 201 1.93 -6.72 9.06
C THR A 201 2.70 -6.43 7.78
N LEU A 202 4.02 -6.25 7.84
CA LEU A 202 4.87 -6.10 6.64
C LEU A 202 4.87 -7.37 5.77
N ILE A 203 5.05 -8.55 6.37
CA ILE A 203 5.03 -9.83 5.63
C ILE A 203 3.66 -10.04 4.97
N ALA A 204 2.57 -9.79 5.70
CA ALA A 204 1.22 -9.87 5.16
C ALA A 204 1.00 -8.89 4.00
N ALA A 205 1.51 -7.66 4.11
CA ALA A 205 1.47 -6.68 3.03
C ALA A 205 2.24 -7.14 1.80
N MET A 206 3.43 -7.72 1.95
CA MET A 206 4.21 -8.23 0.81
C MET A 206 3.50 -9.37 0.09
N ILE A 207 2.94 -10.32 0.84
CA ILE A 207 2.19 -11.45 0.28
C ILE A 207 0.92 -10.94 -0.41
N GLY A 208 0.15 -10.08 0.25
CA GLY A 208 -1.06 -9.48 -0.31
C GLY A 208 -0.79 -8.66 -1.57
N GLY A 209 0.27 -7.86 -1.54
CA GLY A 209 0.73 -7.06 -2.68
C GLY A 209 1.08 -7.91 -3.90
N LYS A 210 1.76 -9.04 -3.72
CA LYS A 210 2.11 -9.94 -4.83
C LYS A 210 0.90 -10.66 -5.41
N LEU A 211 -0.09 -11.02 -4.59
CA LEU A 211 -1.24 -11.82 -5.02
C LEU A 211 -2.35 -10.98 -5.65
N PHE A 212 -2.72 -9.87 -5.02
CA PHE A 212 -3.88 -9.05 -5.40
C PHE A 212 -3.57 -7.55 -5.45
N GLY A 213 -2.28 -7.17 -5.50
CA GLY A 213 -1.87 -5.78 -5.56
C GLY A 213 -2.28 -4.98 -4.32
N ILE A 214 -2.68 -3.73 -4.54
CA ILE A 214 -3.07 -2.77 -3.48
C ILE A 214 -4.21 -3.32 -2.61
N ILE A 215 -5.22 -3.92 -3.23
CA ILE A 215 -6.38 -4.48 -2.52
C ILE A 215 -5.94 -5.65 -1.62
N GLY A 216 -4.99 -6.44 -2.12
CA GLY A 216 -4.40 -7.54 -1.36
C GLY A 216 -3.69 -7.08 -0.09
N ILE A 217 -2.97 -5.95 -0.13
CA ILE A 217 -2.28 -5.39 1.04
C ILE A 217 -3.28 -5.13 2.18
N ILE A 218 -4.37 -4.42 1.88
CA ILE A 218 -5.37 -4.03 2.88
C ILE A 218 -6.09 -5.27 3.45
N PHE A 219 -6.35 -6.29 2.62
CA PHE A 219 -7.09 -7.47 3.04
C PHE A 219 -6.24 -8.53 3.74
N PHE A 220 -4.97 -8.71 3.33
CA PHE A 220 -4.11 -9.73 3.91
C PHE A 220 -3.62 -9.41 5.31
N ILE A 221 -3.47 -8.13 5.66
CA ILE A 221 -3.07 -7.72 7.02
C ILE A 221 -4.07 -8.23 8.08
N PRO A 222 -5.37 -7.92 8.00
CA PRO A 222 -6.35 -8.44 8.95
C PRO A 222 -6.55 -9.95 8.81
N LEU A 223 -6.35 -10.54 7.63
CA LEU A 223 -6.40 -11.99 7.46
C LEU A 223 -5.27 -12.69 8.23
N ALA A 224 -4.05 -12.16 8.15
CA ALA A 224 -2.91 -12.65 8.92
C ALA A 224 -3.15 -12.49 10.43
N ALA A 225 -3.78 -11.38 10.83
CA ALA A 225 -4.16 -11.16 12.23
C ALA A 225 -5.14 -12.20 12.75
N VAL A 226 -6.18 -12.51 11.97
CA VAL A 226 -7.13 -13.58 12.28
C VAL A 226 -6.43 -14.92 12.40
N ALA A 227 -5.53 -15.25 11.47
CA ALA A 227 -4.79 -16.50 11.51
C ALA A 227 -3.93 -16.61 12.78
N VAL A 228 -3.21 -15.55 13.14
CA VAL A 228 -2.40 -15.51 14.37
C VAL A 228 -3.27 -15.58 15.62
N GLU A 229 -4.42 -14.90 15.65
CA GLU A 229 -5.35 -14.93 16.78
C GLU A 229 -5.94 -16.33 17.00
N LEU A 230 -6.34 -17.02 15.93
CA LEU A 230 -6.83 -18.40 16.00
C LEU A 230 -5.74 -19.39 16.46
N VAL A 231 -4.50 -19.23 15.99
CA VAL A 231 -3.37 -20.06 16.44
C VAL A 231 -3.07 -19.82 17.92
N LYS A 232 -3.12 -18.57 18.39
CA LYS A 232 -2.95 -18.24 19.81
C LYS A 232 -4.06 -18.86 20.66
N GLU A 233 -5.31 -18.82 20.21
CA GLU A 233 -6.43 -19.48 20.91
C GLU A 233 -6.26 -21.00 20.99
N ASP A 234 -5.85 -21.66 19.90
CA ASP A 234 -5.61 -23.11 19.92
C ASP A 234 -4.45 -23.50 20.85
N ALA A 235 -3.34 -22.75 20.78
CA ALA A 235 -2.19 -22.95 21.65
C ALA A 235 -2.57 -22.76 23.13
N ALA A 236 -3.35 -21.72 23.46
CA ALA A 236 -3.82 -21.47 24.82
C ALA A 236 -4.72 -22.60 25.32
N LYS A 237 -5.64 -23.13 24.49
CA LYS A 237 -6.48 -24.28 24.84
C LYS A 237 -5.66 -25.52 25.16
N ARG A 238 -4.63 -25.82 24.36
CA ARG A 238 -3.73 -26.97 24.58
C ARG A 238 -2.90 -26.82 25.85
N LEU A 239 -2.39 -25.63 26.13
CA LEU A 239 -1.61 -25.35 27.34
C LEU A 239 -2.47 -25.43 28.61
N HIS A 240 -3.70 -24.92 28.58
CA HIS A 240 -4.65 -25.05 29.69
C HIS A 240 -5.09 -26.50 29.92
N TYR A 241 -5.27 -27.28 28.86
CA TYR A 241 -5.54 -28.72 28.97
C TYR A 241 -4.38 -29.47 29.65
N ASN A 242 -3.14 -29.17 29.27
CA ASN A 242 -1.96 -29.83 29.84
C ASN A 242 -1.74 -29.47 31.33
N LYS A 243 -2.02 -28.21 31.73
CA LYS A 243 -1.92 -27.79 33.14
C LYS A 243 -2.95 -28.47 34.05
N LYS A 244 -4.11 -28.86 33.51
CA LYS A 244 -5.19 -29.53 34.27
C LYS A 244 -4.98 -31.04 34.44
N HIS A 245 -4.05 -31.63 33.69
CA HIS A 245 -3.69 -33.04 33.78
C HIS A 245 -2.36 -33.30 34.51
N ILE A 246 -1.59 -32.25 34.79
CA ILE A 246 -0.30 -32.33 35.51
C ILE A 246 -0.45 -31.88 36.99
N ALA A 247 -1.56 -31.22 37.36
CA ALA A 247 -1.91 -30.85 38.73
C ALA A 247 -2.96 -31.81 39.29
#